data_AF-A0A5K1IKU3-F1
#
_entry.id   AF-A0A5K1IKU3-F1
#
_cell.length_a   1.000
_cell.length_b   1.000
_cell.length_c   1.000
_cell.angle_alpha   90.00
_cell.angle_beta   90.00
_cell.angle_gamma   90.00
#
_symmetry.space_group_name_H-M   'P 1'
#
loop_
_entity.id
_entity.type
_entity.pdbx_description
1 polymer ?
#
loop_
_entity_poly.entity_id
_entity_poly.type
_entity_poly.pdbx_seq_one_letter_code
_entity_poly.pdbx_strand_id
1 'polypeptide(L)'
;MQDRKALVVGIDEYASTPLYGCVADAKAVAGVLAKNGDGSPNFEVRLVMNVESPYVLKQMIEDCFSGEPEIALLYFAGHGGRCDATNNGFILSGQGYPEGQLSLDEILTIANSSKAINRVILLDSCNSGCMGAPGVLDGTSCLLGEGLTILSACCPNECAEEYNGRGTFTSLLVDALNGGAADVMGHITPGGVYAFIDKALGPWDQRPVFRTNVKSFISLRKVVSQVPDSVLRQLPSLFDMPGTQLSLDPSFEPTNSPDWEEHQIVEPYATKDNTEKFKILQQLEGIGLVRPVGAEHMYFAAMESKSCELTALGKQYWRLADTGKI
;
A
#
# COMPACT_ATOMS: atom_id res chain seq x y z
N MET A 1 -11.75 -18.66 -5.72
CA MET A 1 -10.64 -17.72 -5.52
C MET A 1 -10.94 -16.58 -6.48
N GLN A 2 -10.94 -15.32 -6.03
CA GLN A 2 -11.19 -14.20 -6.93
C GLN A 2 -9.95 -14.02 -7.83
N ASP A 3 -10.14 -14.05 -9.15
CA ASP A 3 -9.03 -14.00 -10.10
C ASP A 3 -8.37 -12.62 -10.05
N ARG A 4 -7.07 -12.59 -9.77
CA ARG A 4 -6.24 -11.37 -9.69
C ARG A 4 -5.10 -11.50 -10.68
N LYS A 5 -5.09 -10.65 -11.71
CA LYS A 5 -4.08 -10.66 -12.77
C LYS A 5 -3.13 -9.47 -12.61
N ALA A 6 -1.84 -9.70 -12.81
CA ALA A 6 -0.85 -8.63 -12.90
C ALA A 6 0.07 -8.83 -14.11
N LEU A 7 0.13 -7.86 -15.00
CA LEU A 7 1.18 -7.73 -16.00
C LEU A 7 2.25 -6.78 -15.47
N VAL A 8 3.48 -7.27 -15.36
CA VAL A 8 4.62 -6.51 -14.83
C VAL A 8 5.67 -6.45 -15.92
N VAL A 9 5.92 -5.25 -16.44
CA VAL A 9 6.80 -5.00 -17.57
C VAL A 9 7.98 -4.15 -17.13
N GLY A 10 9.20 -4.58 -17.45
CA GLY A 10 10.43 -3.80 -17.28
C GLY A 10 11.24 -3.82 -18.57
N ILE A 11 11.63 -2.66 -19.09
CA ILE A 11 12.39 -2.57 -20.33
C ILE A 11 13.66 -1.76 -20.06
N ASP A 12 14.80 -2.43 -20.22
CA ASP A 12 16.15 -1.85 -20.18
C ASP A 12 16.74 -1.74 -21.58
N GLU A 13 16.47 -2.75 -22.41
CA GLU A 13 17.02 -2.83 -23.76
C GLU A 13 16.16 -2.03 -24.74
N TYR A 14 16.65 -0.82 -25.05
CA TYR A 14 16.11 0.02 -26.10
C TYR A 14 17.08 0.12 -27.28
N ALA A 15 16.54 0.18 -28.50
CA ALA A 15 17.33 0.36 -29.73
C ALA A 15 18.22 1.61 -29.70
N SER A 16 17.75 2.65 -28.99
CA SER A 16 18.52 3.84 -28.62
C SER A 16 18.29 4.15 -27.14
N THR A 17 19.33 4.61 -26.43
CA THR A 17 19.28 4.98 -24.99
C THR A 17 18.83 3.86 -24.04
N PRO A 18 19.65 2.82 -23.80
CA PRO A 18 19.32 1.76 -22.84
C PRO A 18 19.22 2.28 -21.39
N LEU A 19 18.42 1.59 -20.59
CA LEU A 19 18.31 1.73 -19.13
C LEU A 19 18.91 0.48 -18.45
N TYR A 20 19.10 0.51 -17.13
CA TYR A 20 19.75 -0.59 -16.41
C TYR A 20 19.01 -1.03 -15.13
N GLY A 21 17.93 -0.35 -14.75
CA GLY A 21 17.18 -0.60 -13.50
C GLY A 21 15.78 -1.18 -13.71
N CYS A 22 15.16 -1.00 -14.88
CA CYS A 22 13.74 -1.28 -15.09
C CYS A 22 13.43 -2.79 -15.03
N VAL A 23 14.34 -3.65 -15.49
CA VAL A 23 14.18 -5.11 -15.35
C VAL A 23 14.31 -5.54 -13.88
N ALA A 24 15.21 -4.92 -13.12
CA ALA A 24 15.37 -5.22 -11.69
C ALA A 24 14.14 -4.78 -10.89
N ASP A 25 13.59 -3.62 -11.24
CA ASP A 25 12.37 -3.04 -10.68
C ASP A 25 11.14 -3.94 -10.95
N ALA A 26 10.95 -4.35 -12.20
CA ALA A 26 9.89 -5.29 -12.57
C ALA A 26 9.99 -6.63 -11.82
N LYS A 27 11.20 -7.19 -11.66
CA LYS A 27 11.40 -8.41 -10.86
C LYS A 27 11.03 -8.22 -9.39
N ALA A 28 11.41 -7.09 -8.79
CA ALA A 28 11.10 -6.79 -7.40
C ALA A 28 9.58 -6.67 -7.18
N VAL A 29 8.89 -5.91 -8.04
CA VAL A 29 7.44 -5.73 -7.99
C VAL A 29 6.70 -7.05 -8.24
N ALA A 30 7.13 -7.85 -9.22
CA ALA A 30 6.55 -9.17 -9.47
C ALA A 30 6.67 -10.09 -8.25
N GLY A 31 7.83 -10.08 -7.58
CA GLY A 31 8.08 -10.88 -6.38
C GLY A 31 7.13 -10.55 -5.22
N VAL A 32 6.90 -9.26 -4.95
CA VAL A 32 6.01 -8.84 -3.86
C VAL A 32 4.52 -8.99 -4.20
N LEU A 33 4.13 -8.85 -5.47
CA LEU A 33 2.72 -9.00 -5.87
C LEU A 33 2.27 -10.47 -5.90
N ALA A 34 3.17 -11.41 -6.18
CA ALA A 34 2.81 -12.83 -6.31
C ALA A 34 2.28 -13.45 -5.01
N LYS A 35 2.69 -12.95 -3.83
CA LYS A 35 2.34 -13.52 -2.53
C LYS A 35 1.97 -12.47 -1.49
N ASN A 36 1.03 -12.81 -0.62
CA ASN A 36 0.75 -12.07 0.60
C ASN A 36 1.90 -12.24 1.62
N GLY A 37 1.88 -11.45 2.69
CA GLY A 37 2.90 -11.50 3.74
C GLY A 37 2.94 -12.82 4.52
N ASP A 38 1.86 -13.58 4.52
CA ASP A 38 1.78 -14.94 5.09
C ASP A 38 2.28 -16.04 4.13
N GLY A 39 2.69 -15.66 2.90
CA GLY A 39 3.15 -16.57 1.86
C GLY A 39 2.03 -17.17 1.00
N SER A 40 0.75 -16.89 1.29
CA SER A 40 -0.36 -17.31 0.43
C SER A 40 -0.32 -16.62 -0.94
N PRO A 41 -0.86 -17.23 -2.01
CA PRO A 41 -0.94 -16.59 -3.33
C PRO A 41 -1.74 -15.28 -3.30
N ASN A 42 -1.33 -14.29 -4.09
CA ASN A 42 -2.04 -13.01 -4.23
C ASN A 42 -2.42 -12.70 -5.68
N PHE A 43 -1.46 -12.31 -6.54
CA PHE A 43 -1.67 -12.15 -7.98
C PHE A 43 -1.08 -13.32 -8.78
N GLU A 44 -1.76 -13.70 -9.86
CA GLU A 44 -1.12 -14.39 -10.97
C GLU A 44 -0.32 -13.36 -11.79
N VAL A 45 1.01 -13.39 -11.64
CA VAL A 45 1.90 -12.39 -12.22
C VAL A 45 2.51 -12.88 -13.52
N ARG A 46 2.29 -12.14 -14.61
CA ARG A 46 3.01 -12.27 -15.88
C ARG A 46 4.13 -11.24 -15.91
N LEU A 47 5.34 -11.67 -15.57
CA LEU A 47 6.56 -10.85 -15.68
C LEU A 47 7.09 -10.90 -17.11
N VAL A 48 7.26 -9.73 -17.73
CA VAL A 48 7.81 -9.61 -19.09
C VAL A 48 8.92 -8.56 -19.09
N MET A 49 10.01 -8.87 -19.78
CA MET A 49 11.21 -8.03 -19.83
C MET A 49 11.56 -7.71 -21.28
N ASN A 50 12.07 -6.50 -21.53
CA ASN A 50 12.66 -6.10 -22.82
C ASN A 50 11.76 -6.40 -24.03
N VAL A 51 10.47 -6.03 -23.93
CA VAL A 51 9.52 -6.21 -25.04
C VAL A 51 9.89 -5.25 -26.17
N GLU A 52 10.39 -5.78 -27.28
CA GLU A 52 10.83 -4.96 -28.41
C GLU A 52 9.66 -4.28 -29.14
N SER A 53 8.58 -5.02 -29.43
CA SER A 53 7.51 -4.55 -30.31
C SER A 53 6.40 -3.83 -29.53
N PRO A 54 5.96 -2.63 -29.95
CA PRO A 54 4.83 -1.94 -29.34
C PRO A 54 3.51 -2.69 -29.55
N TYR A 55 3.38 -3.43 -30.67
CA TYR A 55 2.22 -4.27 -30.94
C TYR A 55 2.12 -5.42 -29.93
N VAL A 56 3.24 -6.10 -29.67
CA VAL A 56 3.29 -7.19 -28.67
C VAL A 56 3.02 -6.65 -27.27
N LEU A 57 3.59 -5.50 -26.91
CA LEU A 57 3.34 -4.85 -25.63
C LEU A 57 1.84 -4.52 -25.46
N LYS A 58 1.22 -3.95 -26.50
CA LYS A 58 -0.22 -3.66 -26.51
C LYS A 58 -1.06 -4.93 -26.34
N GLN A 59 -0.75 -6.00 -27.07
CA GLN A 59 -1.48 -7.28 -26.93
C GLN A 59 -1.40 -7.83 -25.50
N MET A 60 -0.23 -7.75 -24.86
CA MET A 60 -0.08 -8.18 -23.47
C MET A 60 -0.94 -7.33 -22.52
N ILE A 61 -1.03 -6.02 -22.76
CA ILE A 61 -1.88 -5.11 -21.97
C ILE A 61 -3.37 -5.45 -22.19
N GLU A 62 -3.79 -5.70 -23.44
CA GLU A 62 -5.14 -6.17 -23.77
C GLU A 62 -5.47 -7.49 -23.06
N ASP A 63 -4.56 -8.46 -23.10
CA ASP A 63 -4.69 -9.74 -22.38
C ASP A 63 -4.82 -9.54 -20.88
N CYS A 64 -4.03 -8.64 -20.29
CA CYS A 64 -4.05 -8.34 -18.85
C CYS A 64 -5.42 -7.81 -18.41
N PHE A 65 -6.00 -6.90 -19.20
CA PHE A 65 -7.30 -6.28 -18.92
C PHE A 65 -8.49 -7.08 -19.48
N SER A 66 -8.25 -8.28 -20.04
CA SER A 66 -9.30 -9.16 -20.55
C SER A 66 -9.96 -10.03 -19.46
N GLY A 67 -11.16 -10.53 -19.77
CA GLY A 67 -11.96 -11.34 -18.87
C GLY A 67 -12.67 -10.51 -17.79
N GLU A 68 -13.03 -11.17 -16.69
CA GLU A 68 -13.79 -10.56 -15.58
C GLU A 68 -13.07 -10.76 -14.22
N PRO A 69 -11.76 -10.44 -14.08
CA PRO A 69 -11.05 -10.60 -12.81
C PRO A 69 -11.54 -9.58 -11.76
N GLU A 70 -11.29 -9.88 -10.49
CA GLU A 70 -11.51 -8.91 -9.40
C GLU A 70 -10.57 -7.70 -9.55
N ILE A 71 -9.31 -7.98 -9.89
CA ILE A 71 -8.28 -6.95 -10.07
C ILE A 71 -7.44 -7.31 -11.30
N ALA A 72 -7.28 -6.35 -12.21
CA ALA A 72 -6.30 -6.37 -13.29
C ALA A 72 -5.28 -5.24 -13.06
N LEU A 73 -4.01 -5.59 -12.92
CA LEU A 73 -2.94 -4.64 -12.62
C LEU A 73 -1.90 -4.61 -13.74
N LEU A 74 -1.61 -3.42 -14.25
CA LEU A 74 -0.45 -3.15 -15.09
C LEU A 74 0.61 -2.42 -14.26
N TYR A 75 1.81 -2.96 -14.20
CA TYR A 75 3.01 -2.24 -13.79
C TYR A 75 3.95 -2.11 -14.98
N PHE A 76 4.45 -0.92 -15.24
CA PHE A 76 5.41 -0.64 -16.30
C PHE A 76 6.58 0.18 -15.77
N ALA A 77 7.81 -0.29 -15.99
CA ALA A 77 9.04 0.46 -15.79
C ALA A 77 9.82 0.56 -17.11
N GLY A 78 10.22 1.77 -17.49
CA GLY A 78 10.93 2.02 -18.75
C GLY A 78 10.85 3.48 -19.21
N HIS A 79 11.25 3.74 -20.44
CA HIS A 79 11.07 5.06 -21.04
C HIS A 79 9.60 5.40 -21.29
N GLY A 80 9.27 6.65 -21.01
CA GLY A 80 8.01 7.26 -21.40
C GLY A 80 8.21 8.74 -21.70
N GLY A 81 7.15 9.41 -22.11
CA GLY A 81 7.22 10.84 -22.40
C GLY A 81 5.86 11.43 -22.69
N ARG A 82 5.86 12.66 -23.19
CA ARG A 82 4.66 13.37 -23.61
C ARG A 82 4.84 13.96 -25.00
N CYS A 83 3.80 13.88 -25.82
CA CYS A 83 3.76 14.51 -27.12
C CYS A 83 3.19 15.93 -26.99
N ASP A 84 4.02 16.96 -27.20
CA ASP A 84 3.60 18.37 -27.04
C ASP A 84 2.46 18.80 -27.97
N ALA A 85 2.36 18.20 -29.17
CA ALA A 85 1.30 18.53 -30.13
C ALA A 85 -0.09 18.03 -29.70
N THR A 86 -0.14 16.93 -28.94
CA THR A 86 -1.40 16.29 -28.52
C THR A 86 -1.65 16.38 -27.02
N ASN A 87 -0.65 16.79 -26.24
CA ASN A 87 -0.60 16.70 -24.77
C ASN A 87 -0.80 15.26 -24.23
N ASN A 88 -0.61 14.25 -25.07
CA ASN A 88 -0.79 12.85 -24.67
C ASN A 88 0.53 12.24 -24.22
N GLY A 89 0.47 11.51 -23.10
CA GLY A 89 1.59 10.70 -22.63
C GLY A 89 1.72 9.40 -23.42
N PHE A 90 2.92 8.84 -23.44
CA PHE A 90 3.21 7.54 -24.03
C PHE A 90 4.26 6.78 -23.21
N ILE A 91 4.27 5.46 -23.36
CA ILE A 91 5.36 4.57 -22.94
C ILE A 91 6.06 4.02 -24.18
N LEU A 92 7.32 3.60 -24.04
CA LEU A 92 8.11 3.04 -25.13
C LEU A 92 8.36 1.53 -24.92
N SER A 93 8.16 0.77 -25.98
CA SER A 93 8.73 -0.57 -26.16
C SER A 93 10.23 -0.48 -26.51
N GLY A 94 10.93 -1.62 -26.52
CA GLY A 94 12.36 -1.71 -26.82
C GLY A 94 12.77 -1.20 -28.21
N GLN A 95 11.84 -1.05 -29.15
CA GLN A 95 12.08 -0.34 -30.41
C GLN A 95 12.46 1.14 -30.22
N GLY A 96 12.15 1.74 -29.06
CA GLY A 96 12.47 3.13 -28.75
C GLY A 96 11.60 4.13 -29.50
N TYR A 97 11.99 5.40 -29.47
CA TYR A 97 11.25 6.47 -30.14
C TYR A 97 11.74 6.66 -31.60
N PRO A 98 10.85 6.91 -32.58
CA PRO A 98 9.39 7.01 -32.45
C PRO A 98 8.62 5.69 -32.65
N GLU A 99 9.21 4.66 -33.23
CA GLU A 99 8.52 3.47 -33.72
C GLU A 99 7.88 2.63 -32.61
N GLY A 100 8.48 2.63 -31.42
CA GLY A 100 8.07 1.85 -30.26
C GLY A 100 7.06 2.54 -29.34
N GLN A 101 6.47 3.67 -29.75
CA GLN A 101 5.50 4.41 -28.93
C GLN A 101 4.17 3.67 -28.75
N LEU A 102 3.68 3.65 -27.51
CA LEU A 102 2.32 3.26 -27.16
C LEU A 102 1.66 4.36 -26.32
N SER A 103 0.55 4.89 -26.80
CA SER A 103 -0.15 6.01 -26.16
C SER A 103 -0.80 5.60 -24.84
N LEU A 104 -0.69 6.43 -23.81
CA LEU A 104 -1.43 6.22 -22.58
C LEU A 104 -2.95 6.31 -22.78
N ASP A 105 -3.44 7.14 -23.69
CA ASP A 105 -4.89 7.19 -23.99
C ASP A 105 -5.41 5.84 -24.48
N GLU A 106 -4.57 5.13 -25.26
CA GLU A 106 -4.89 3.81 -25.75
C GLU A 106 -4.91 2.79 -24.60
N ILE A 107 -3.91 2.82 -23.71
CA ILE A 107 -3.86 1.98 -22.51
C ILE A 107 -5.07 2.25 -21.60
N LEU A 108 -5.44 3.51 -21.42
CA LEU A 108 -6.60 3.91 -20.62
C LEU A 108 -7.91 3.49 -21.28
N THR A 109 -8.01 3.54 -22.60
CA THR A 109 -9.17 3.04 -23.35
C THR A 109 -9.32 1.53 -23.16
N ILE A 110 -8.22 0.78 -23.24
CA ILE A 110 -8.20 -0.66 -22.96
C ILE A 110 -8.65 -0.92 -21.52
N ALA A 111 -8.05 -0.24 -20.54
CA ALA A 111 -8.37 -0.40 -19.13
C ALA A 111 -9.82 -0.01 -18.79
N ASN A 112 -10.36 1.05 -19.40
CA ASN A 112 -11.76 1.46 -19.22
C ASN A 112 -12.76 0.49 -19.87
N SER A 113 -12.36 -0.18 -20.95
CA SER A 113 -13.20 -1.19 -21.63
C SER A 113 -13.15 -2.56 -20.93
N SER A 114 -12.24 -2.73 -19.97
CA SER A 114 -12.11 -3.94 -19.15
C SER A 114 -13.36 -4.15 -18.30
N LYS A 115 -13.77 -5.42 -18.17
CA LYS A 115 -14.81 -5.83 -17.22
C LYS A 115 -14.26 -6.15 -15.82
N ALA A 116 -12.96 -5.99 -15.60
CA ALA A 116 -12.38 -6.16 -14.28
C ALA A 116 -13.02 -5.18 -13.29
N ILE A 117 -13.32 -5.66 -12.07
CA ILE A 117 -13.95 -4.83 -11.03
C ILE A 117 -13.03 -3.65 -10.69
N ASN A 118 -11.73 -3.93 -10.58
CA ASN A 118 -10.70 -2.93 -10.33
C ASN A 118 -9.59 -3.02 -11.38
N ARG A 119 -9.21 -1.89 -11.95
CA ARG A 119 -8.08 -1.74 -12.86
C ARG A 119 -7.06 -0.84 -12.20
N VAL A 120 -5.82 -1.31 -12.10
CA VAL A 120 -4.73 -0.57 -11.48
C VAL A 120 -3.61 -0.40 -12.50
N ILE A 121 -3.14 0.82 -12.69
CA ILE A 121 -2.01 1.13 -13.57
C ILE A 121 -0.94 1.82 -12.72
N LEU A 122 0.23 1.18 -12.62
CA LEU A 122 1.42 1.68 -11.92
C LEU A 122 2.49 1.98 -12.97
N LEU A 123 2.92 3.23 -13.10
CA LEU A 123 3.90 3.64 -14.11
C LEU A 123 5.16 4.18 -13.42
N ASP A 124 6.29 3.50 -13.60
CA ASP A 124 7.61 4.01 -13.27
C ASP A 124 8.36 4.36 -14.56
N SER A 125 7.88 5.40 -15.25
CA SER A 125 8.47 5.84 -16.51
C SER A 125 9.17 7.19 -16.38
N CYS A 126 10.46 7.22 -16.72
CA CYS A 126 11.23 8.46 -16.80
C CYS A 126 10.94 9.17 -18.12
N ASN A 127 10.79 10.50 -18.07
CA ASN A 127 10.60 11.31 -19.27
C ASN A 127 11.90 11.31 -20.08
N SER A 128 11.94 10.54 -21.17
CA SER A 128 13.04 10.54 -22.13
C SER A 128 12.94 11.80 -23.01
N GLY A 129 13.38 12.95 -22.50
CA GLY A 129 13.90 14.04 -23.34
C GLY A 129 12.97 15.21 -23.76
N CYS A 130 11.71 15.31 -23.31
CA CYS A 130 10.93 16.54 -23.52
C CYS A 130 11.23 17.57 -22.41
N MET A 131 12.16 18.48 -22.67
CA MET A 131 12.44 19.62 -21.79
C MET A 131 11.15 20.45 -21.58
N GLY A 132 10.68 20.53 -20.33
CA GLY A 132 9.66 21.49 -19.90
C GLY A 132 8.21 20.99 -19.80
N ALA A 133 7.95 19.69 -19.97
CA ALA A 133 6.62 19.12 -19.82
C ALA A 133 6.40 18.51 -18.42
N PRO A 134 5.35 18.90 -17.68
CA PRO A 134 4.93 18.16 -16.48
C PRO A 134 4.44 16.74 -16.87
N GLY A 135 4.35 15.82 -15.91
CA GLY A 135 4.53 14.37 -16.08
C GLY A 135 3.68 13.67 -17.14
N VAL A 136 3.96 12.38 -17.35
CA VAL A 136 3.37 11.50 -18.39
C VAL A 136 1.81 11.52 -18.41
N LEU A 137 1.15 11.88 -17.30
CA LEU A 137 -0.31 11.99 -17.18
C LEU A 137 -0.90 13.42 -17.27
N ASP A 138 -0.08 14.46 -17.41
CA ASP A 138 -0.52 15.85 -17.44
C ASP A 138 -0.92 16.25 -18.86
N GLY A 139 -2.23 16.19 -19.13
CA GLY A 139 -2.85 16.49 -20.43
C GLY A 139 -3.78 15.39 -20.94
N THR A 140 -3.69 14.18 -20.38
CA THR A 140 -4.53 13.03 -20.72
C THR A 140 -6.00 13.33 -20.40
N SER A 141 -6.82 13.53 -21.44
CA SER A 141 -8.22 13.97 -21.34
C SER A 141 -9.22 12.82 -21.11
N CYS A 142 -8.77 11.70 -20.54
CA CYS A 142 -9.58 10.50 -20.46
C CYS A 142 -10.44 10.46 -19.17
N LEU A 143 -11.73 10.20 -19.35
CA LEU A 143 -12.67 9.90 -18.26
C LEU A 143 -12.19 8.64 -17.52
N LEU A 144 -11.90 8.76 -16.22
CA LEU A 144 -11.62 7.59 -15.39
C LEU A 144 -12.93 6.84 -15.13
N GLY A 145 -13.09 5.66 -15.71
CA GLY A 145 -14.22 4.79 -15.42
C GLY A 145 -14.21 4.34 -13.95
N GLU A 146 -15.38 4.03 -13.40
CA GLU A 146 -15.50 3.46 -12.06
C GLU A 146 -14.62 2.21 -11.95
N GLY A 147 -13.82 2.08 -10.89
CA GLY A 147 -12.89 0.98 -10.65
C GLY A 147 -11.46 1.21 -11.14
N LEU A 148 -11.13 2.36 -11.75
CA LEU A 148 -9.78 2.63 -12.27
C LEU A 148 -8.94 3.46 -11.28
N THR A 149 -7.72 2.99 -11.03
CA THR A 149 -6.68 3.68 -10.26
C THR A 149 -5.40 3.76 -11.05
N ILE A 150 -4.77 4.93 -11.05
CA ILE A 150 -3.49 5.20 -11.70
C ILE A 150 -2.55 5.81 -10.66
N LEU A 151 -1.34 5.26 -10.57
CA LEU A 151 -0.24 5.81 -9.80
C LEU A 151 0.98 5.89 -10.72
N SER A 152 1.54 7.07 -10.94
CA SER A 152 2.71 7.27 -11.81
C SER A 152 3.82 7.97 -11.05
N ALA A 153 5.04 7.48 -11.22
CA ALA A 153 6.25 8.21 -10.93
C ALA A 153 6.26 9.54 -11.71
N CYS A 154 6.97 10.51 -11.17
CA CYS A 154 7.07 11.86 -11.70
C CYS A 154 8.54 12.21 -11.91
N CYS A 155 9.01 12.29 -13.17
CA CYS A 155 10.35 12.81 -13.50
C CYS A 155 10.31 13.65 -14.79
N PRO A 156 10.27 14.99 -14.72
CA PRO A 156 10.47 15.90 -15.85
C PRO A 156 11.95 16.23 -16.08
N ASN A 157 12.78 16.29 -15.04
CA ASN A 157 14.11 16.94 -15.11
C ASN A 157 15.27 16.20 -14.41
N GLU A 158 15.03 15.07 -13.77
CA GLU A 158 16.09 14.29 -13.14
C GLU A 158 16.17 12.96 -13.88
N CYS A 159 17.33 12.68 -14.48
CA CYS A 159 17.72 11.31 -14.77
C CYS A 159 17.48 10.54 -13.46
N ALA A 160 16.67 9.49 -13.49
CA ALA A 160 16.38 8.69 -12.31
C ALA A 160 17.65 8.53 -11.48
N GLU A 161 17.68 9.12 -10.28
CA GLU A 161 18.76 8.84 -9.35
C GLU A 161 18.62 7.36 -8.99
N GLU A 162 19.43 6.53 -9.62
CA GLU A 162 19.53 5.10 -9.31
C GLU A 162 20.25 4.97 -7.97
N TYR A 163 19.52 4.84 -6.87
CA TYR A 163 20.11 4.44 -5.61
C TYR A 163 20.22 2.90 -5.60
N ASN A 164 21.44 2.36 -5.69
CA ASN A 164 21.70 0.91 -5.72
C ASN A 164 21.06 0.15 -6.90
N GLY A 165 20.93 0.77 -8.08
CA GLY A 165 20.47 0.09 -9.30
C GLY A 165 18.96 -0.17 -9.37
N ARG A 166 18.15 0.62 -8.66
CA ARG A 166 16.67 0.62 -8.71
C ARG A 166 16.14 2.06 -8.76
N GLY A 167 14.97 2.26 -9.37
CA GLY A 167 14.28 3.54 -9.33
C GLY A 167 13.84 3.91 -7.91
N THR A 168 13.94 5.19 -7.54
CA THR A 168 13.50 5.71 -6.23
C THR A 168 12.01 5.44 -6.00
N PHE A 169 11.17 5.61 -7.03
CA PHE A 169 9.74 5.31 -6.94
C PHE A 169 9.48 3.82 -6.71
N THR A 170 10.07 2.93 -7.54
CA THR A 170 9.87 1.49 -7.36
C THR A 170 10.38 0.98 -6.03
N SER A 171 11.51 1.50 -5.53
CA SER A 171 12.02 1.12 -4.21
C SER A 171 11.01 1.45 -3.10
N LEU A 172 10.48 2.68 -3.09
CA LEU A 172 9.45 3.08 -2.13
C LEU A 172 8.14 2.32 -2.31
N LEU A 173 7.75 1.99 -3.55
CA LEU A 173 6.59 1.15 -3.85
C LEU A 173 6.76 -0.26 -3.28
N VAL A 174 7.93 -0.86 -3.45
CA VAL A 174 8.24 -2.20 -2.91
C VAL A 174 8.23 -2.17 -1.39
N ASP A 175 8.80 -1.15 -0.75
CA ASP A 175 8.77 -0.99 0.71
C ASP A 175 7.34 -0.79 1.23
N ALA A 176 6.53 0.01 0.53
CA ALA A 176 5.10 0.18 0.82
C ALA A 176 4.38 -1.17 0.78
N LEU A 177 4.58 -1.94 -0.29
CA LEU A 177 3.99 -3.27 -0.48
C LEU A 177 4.53 -4.29 0.52
N ASN A 178 5.75 -4.13 1.04
CA ASN A 178 6.33 -4.99 2.06
C ASN A 178 5.77 -4.78 3.48
N GLY A 179 4.85 -3.82 3.64
CA GLY A 179 4.16 -3.58 4.90
C GLY A 179 4.29 -2.15 5.39
N GLY A 180 5.15 -1.33 4.77
CA GLY A 180 5.28 0.08 5.14
C GLY A 180 3.98 0.87 4.99
N ALA A 181 3.13 0.47 4.05
CA ALA A 181 1.81 1.07 3.80
C ALA A 181 0.62 0.26 4.34
N ALA A 182 0.87 -0.72 5.21
CA ALA A 182 -0.18 -1.56 5.77
C ALA A 182 -0.97 -0.84 6.86
N ASP A 183 -2.29 -1.03 6.87
CA ASP A 183 -3.12 -0.67 8.02
C ASP A 183 -2.96 -1.67 9.18
N VAL A 184 -3.68 -1.45 10.30
CA VAL A 184 -3.59 -2.32 11.49
C VAL A 184 -3.97 -3.78 11.17
N MET A 185 -4.87 -3.97 10.20
CA MET A 185 -5.35 -5.28 9.73
C MET A 185 -4.48 -5.87 8.60
N GLY A 186 -3.35 -5.21 8.29
CA GLY A 186 -2.39 -5.67 7.30
C GLY A 186 -2.79 -5.38 5.85
N HIS A 187 -3.84 -4.60 5.59
CA HIS A 187 -4.27 -4.28 4.23
C HIS A 187 -3.43 -3.15 3.64
N ILE A 188 -2.94 -3.36 2.41
CA ILE A 188 -2.17 -2.36 1.66
C ILE A 188 -3.02 -1.89 0.47
N THR A 189 -3.48 -0.65 0.53
CA THR A 189 -4.35 -0.06 -0.51
C THR A 189 -3.56 0.88 -1.43
N PRO A 190 -4.02 1.16 -2.66
CA PRO A 190 -3.36 2.14 -3.53
C PRO A 190 -3.21 3.52 -2.88
N GLY A 191 -4.22 3.97 -2.13
CA GLY A 191 -4.15 5.23 -1.38
C GLY A 191 -3.13 5.19 -0.24
N GLY A 192 -3.00 4.06 0.46
CA GLY A 192 -1.97 3.84 1.48
C GLY A 192 -0.56 3.85 0.87
N VAL A 193 -0.38 3.22 -0.28
CA VAL A 193 0.88 3.25 -1.04
C VAL A 193 1.25 4.68 -1.42
N TYR A 194 0.33 5.45 -2.00
CA TYR A 194 0.58 6.87 -2.30
C TYR A 194 0.97 7.66 -1.05
N ALA A 195 0.22 7.53 0.04
CA ALA A 195 0.50 8.24 1.29
C ALA A 195 1.84 7.85 1.92
N PHE A 196 2.28 6.60 1.74
CA PHE A 196 3.60 6.15 2.18
C PHE A 196 4.72 6.79 1.35
N ILE A 197 4.59 6.76 0.02
CA ILE A 197 5.57 7.36 -0.89
C ILE A 197 5.64 8.88 -0.67
N ASP A 198 4.50 9.56 -0.57
CA ASP A 198 4.42 11.02 -0.35
C ASP A 198 5.16 11.47 0.92
N LYS A 199 5.11 10.68 2.00
CA LYS A 199 5.81 10.96 3.27
C LYS A 199 7.33 10.82 3.18
N ALA A 200 7.83 10.00 2.26
CA ALA A 200 9.26 9.80 2.06
C ALA A 200 9.90 10.94 1.25
N LEU A 201 9.09 11.81 0.64
CA LEU A 201 9.51 12.88 -0.25
C LEU A 201 9.53 14.24 0.49
N GLY A 202 10.62 14.98 0.37
CA GLY A 202 10.79 16.32 0.90
C GLY A 202 9.99 17.39 0.15
N PRO A 203 9.93 18.64 0.65
CA PRO A 203 9.12 19.72 0.05
C PRO A 203 9.52 20.14 -1.36
N TRP A 204 10.76 19.85 -1.77
CA TRP A 204 11.29 20.16 -3.09
C TRP A 204 11.26 18.96 -4.05
N ASP A 205 10.94 17.78 -3.53
CA ASP A 205 10.88 16.56 -4.31
C ASP A 205 9.56 16.47 -5.03
N GLN A 206 9.61 16.02 -6.28
CA GLN A 206 8.41 15.88 -7.07
C GLN A 206 7.54 14.73 -6.57
N ARG A 207 6.25 15.01 -6.37
CA ARG A 207 5.26 14.03 -5.94
C ARG A 207 4.79 13.15 -7.09
N PRO A 208 4.56 11.84 -6.87
CA PRO A 208 3.92 10.99 -7.86
C PRO A 208 2.49 11.47 -8.16
N VAL A 209 1.98 11.15 -9.35
CA VAL A 209 0.58 11.42 -9.69
C VAL A 209 -0.28 10.25 -9.20
N PHE A 210 -1.30 10.55 -8.40
CA PHE A 210 -2.32 9.59 -8.01
C PHE A 210 -3.70 10.04 -8.48
N ARG A 211 -4.33 9.25 -9.35
CA ARG A 211 -5.69 9.49 -9.84
C ARG A 211 -6.51 8.22 -9.66
N THR A 212 -7.70 8.35 -9.11
CA THR A 212 -8.55 7.18 -8.83
C THR A 212 -10.03 7.53 -8.93
N ASN A 213 -10.83 6.60 -9.44
CA ASN A 213 -12.28 6.65 -9.41
C ASN A 213 -12.80 5.29 -8.92
N VAL A 214 -12.95 5.11 -7.61
CA VAL A 214 -13.33 3.82 -7.00
C VAL A 214 -14.40 4.04 -5.94
N LYS A 215 -15.32 3.08 -5.79
CA LYS A 215 -16.34 3.09 -4.71
C LYS A 215 -15.72 2.77 -3.35
N SER A 216 -14.71 1.92 -3.33
CA SER A 216 -13.96 1.50 -2.14
C SER A 216 -12.55 1.13 -2.54
N PHE A 217 -11.59 1.31 -1.64
CA PHE A 217 -10.23 0.84 -1.89
C PHE A 217 -10.13 -0.67 -1.80
N ILE A 218 -9.47 -1.26 -2.79
CA ILE A 218 -9.01 -2.65 -2.75
C ILE A 218 -7.68 -2.77 -2.00
N SER A 219 -7.39 -3.99 -1.53
CA SER A 219 -6.09 -4.38 -1.01
C SER A 219 -5.24 -4.95 -2.15
N LEU A 220 -4.17 -4.25 -2.53
CA LEU A 220 -3.15 -4.74 -3.48
C LEU A 220 -2.39 -5.93 -2.89
N ARG A 221 -2.13 -5.91 -1.59
CA ARG A 221 -1.48 -7.01 -0.88
C ARG A 221 -1.98 -7.02 0.56
N LYS A 222 -2.04 -8.19 1.18
CA LYS A 222 -2.26 -8.32 2.62
C LYS A 222 -0.97 -8.81 3.28
N VAL A 223 -0.54 -8.13 4.34
CA VAL A 223 0.55 -8.58 5.23
C VAL A 223 -0.04 -9.06 6.55
N VAL A 224 0.82 -9.59 7.43
CA VAL A 224 0.39 -10.00 8.77
C VAL A 224 -0.14 -8.79 9.52
N SER A 225 -1.36 -8.88 10.06
CA SER A 225 -1.96 -7.83 10.90
C SER A 225 -1.05 -7.53 12.08
N GLN A 226 -0.97 -6.26 12.50
CA GLN A 226 -0.13 -5.87 13.64
C GLN A 226 -0.62 -6.50 14.95
N VAL A 227 -1.93 -6.79 15.01
CA VAL A 227 -2.58 -7.52 16.08
C VAL A 227 -3.63 -8.45 15.47
N PRO A 228 -3.90 -9.64 16.04
CA PRO A 228 -4.92 -10.53 15.50
C PRO A 228 -6.30 -9.89 15.42
N ASP A 229 -7.05 -10.18 14.35
CA ASP A 229 -8.42 -9.68 14.16
C ASP A 229 -9.33 -10.04 15.35
N SER A 230 -9.09 -11.19 16.01
CA SER A 230 -9.79 -11.63 17.23
C SER A 230 -9.57 -10.71 18.42
N VAL A 231 -8.45 -9.97 18.47
CA VAL A 231 -8.16 -8.99 19.51
C VAL A 231 -8.91 -7.69 19.21
N LEU A 232 -8.88 -7.22 17.97
CA LEU A 232 -9.63 -6.03 17.56
C LEU A 232 -11.14 -6.20 17.78
N ARG A 233 -11.67 -7.39 17.51
CA ARG A 233 -13.09 -7.72 17.77
C ARG A 233 -13.50 -7.63 19.24
N GLN A 234 -12.55 -7.63 20.18
CA GLN A 234 -12.83 -7.46 21.61
C GLN A 234 -12.95 -5.99 22.06
N LEU A 235 -12.65 -5.03 21.18
CA LEU A 235 -12.77 -3.59 21.50
C LEU A 235 -14.15 -3.22 22.09
N PRO A 236 -15.29 -3.66 21.53
CA PRO A 236 -16.62 -3.36 22.09
C PRO A 236 -16.90 -4.04 23.43
N SER A 237 -16.23 -5.16 23.74
CA SER A 237 -16.35 -5.82 25.05
C SER A 237 -15.47 -5.19 26.14
N LEU A 238 -14.43 -4.46 25.74
CA LEU A 238 -13.51 -3.78 26.67
C LEU A 238 -13.95 -2.35 26.96
N PHE A 239 -14.54 -1.67 25.97
CA PHE A 239 -15.02 -0.30 26.09
C PHE A 239 -16.49 -0.25 25.66
N ASP A 240 -17.39 0.04 26.60
CA ASP A 240 -18.83 0.11 26.30
C ASP A 240 -19.17 1.18 25.24
N MET A 241 -18.40 2.27 25.20
CA MET A 241 -18.52 3.30 24.17
C MET A 241 -17.14 3.82 23.77
N PRO A 242 -16.98 4.37 22.55
CA PRO A 242 -15.69 4.90 22.10
C PRO A 242 -15.07 5.99 23.01
N GLY A 243 -15.90 6.67 23.81
CA GLY A 243 -15.46 7.76 24.67
C GLY A 243 -15.23 7.38 26.13
N THR A 244 -15.45 6.13 26.53
CA THR A 244 -15.29 5.72 27.93
C THR A 244 -13.82 5.53 28.28
N GLN A 245 -13.49 5.86 29.53
CA GLN A 245 -12.24 5.44 30.14
C GLN A 245 -12.50 4.15 30.89
N LEU A 246 -11.63 3.18 30.70
CA LEU A 246 -11.63 1.93 31.45
C LEU A 246 -10.73 2.12 32.67
N SER A 247 -11.31 2.03 33.87
CA SER A 247 -10.53 2.04 35.12
C SER A 247 -9.69 0.78 35.22
N LEU A 248 -8.42 0.96 35.56
CA LEU A 248 -7.47 -0.09 35.84
C LEU A 248 -7.15 -0.07 37.33
N ASP A 249 -6.71 -1.20 37.85
CA ASP A 249 -6.23 -1.36 39.21
C ASP A 249 -5.09 -2.40 39.26
N PRO A 250 -4.38 -2.56 40.39
CA PRO A 250 -3.29 -3.50 40.51
C PRO A 250 -3.63 -4.97 40.16
N SER A 251 -4.91 -5.35 40.08
CA SER A 251 -5.31 -6.72 39.73
C SER A 251 -5.17 -7.05 38.23
N PHE A 252 -4.92 -6.04 37.39
CA PHE A 252 -4.64 -6.20 35.96
C PHE A 252 -3.18 -6.62 35.69
N GLU A 253 -2.25 -6.29 36.58
CA GLU A 253 -0.83 -6.56 36.39
C GLU A 253 -0.48 -8.01 36.81
N PRO A 254 -0.07 -8.89 35.88
CA PRO A 254 0.17 -10.30 36.19
C PRO A 254 1.28 -10.55 37.22
N THR A 255 2.25 -9.65 37.37
CA THR A 255 3.31 -9.80 38.38
C THR A 255 2.89 -9.38 39.78
N ASN A 256 1.71 -8.77 39.95
CA ASN A 256 1.20 -8.34 41.25
C ASN A 256 0.55 -9.52 42.02
N SER A 257 1.37 -10.53 42.34
CA SER A 257 0.95 -11.76 43.04
C SER A 257 1.75 -11.94 44.34
N PRO A 258 1.13 -12.44 45.43
CA PRO A 258 1.80 -12.82 46.68
C PRO A 258 2.94 -13.83 46.50
N ASP A 259 2.90 -14.62 45.42
CA ASP A 259 3.90 -15.65 45.12
C ASP A 259 5.18 -15.08 44.46
N TRP A 260 5.19 -13.77 44.14
CA TRP A 260 6.29 -13.12 43.43
C TRP A 260 7.18 -12.32 44.38
N GLU A 261 8.39 -12.79 44.66
CA GLU A 261 9.25 -12.25 45.74
C GLU A 261 9.96 -10.92 45.40
N GLU A 262 10.01 -10.51 44.13
CA GLU A 262 10.94 -9.46 43.67
C GLU A 262 10.35 -8.04 43.56
N HIS A 263 9.04 -7.82 43.69
CA HIS A 263 8.40 -6.53 43.42
C HIS A 263 7.46 -6.04 44.53
N GLN A 264 7.16 -4.74 44.54
CA GLN A 264 6.19 -4.15 45.47
C GLN A 264 4.79 -4.61 45.11
N ILE A 265 4.22 -5.51 45.92
CA ILE A 265 2.87 -6.05 45.74
C ILE A 265 1.85 -5.11 46.40
N VAL A 266 0.74 -4.82 45.71
CA VAL A 266 -0.31 -3.90 46.16
C VAL A 266 -1.68 -4.55 45.99
N GLU A 267 -2.55 -4.48 47.00
CA GLU A 267 -3.93 -4.96 46.86
C GLU A 267 -4.76 -3.99 45.99
N PRO A 268 -5.65 -4.49 45.11
CA PRO A 268 -6.01 -5.89 44.87
C PRO A 268 -4.97 -6.67 44.05
N TYR A 269 -4.74 -7.93 44.40
CA TYR A 269 -3.81 -8.82 43.68
C TYR A 269 -4.33 -9.23 42.29
N ALA A 270 -3.40 -9.66 41.44
CA ALA A 270 -3.66 -10.12 40.08
C ALA A 270 -4.82 -11.14 40.01
N THR A 271 -5.79 -10.89 39.13
CA THR A 271 -6.85 -11.86 38.82
C THR A 271 -6.72 -12.37 37.40
N LYS A 272 -7.10 -13.63 37.16
CA LYS A 272 -7.03 -14.22 35.82
C LYS A 272 -7.81 -13.42 34.77
N ASP A 273 -9.01 -12.95 35.12
CA ASP A 273 -9.88 -12.22 34.20
C ASP A 273 -9.29 -10.84 33.82
N ASN A 274 -8.77 -10.10 34.79
CA ASN A 274 -8.18 -8.78 34.52
C ASN A 274 -6.82 -8.88 33.84
N THR A 275 -5.99 -9.88 34.18
CA THR A 275 -4.71 -10.10 33.49
C THR A 275 -4.90 -10.51 32.02
N GLU A 276 -5.93 -11.30 31.69
CA GLU A 276 -6.28 -11.62 30.30
C GLU A 276 -6.74 -10.37 29.53
N LYS A 277 -7.61 -9.52 30.12
CA LYS A 277 -7.99 -8.23 29.54
C LYS A 277 -6.78 -7.30 29.39
N PHE A 278 -5.91 -7.26 30.38
CA PHE A 278 -4.73 -6.40 30.37
C PHE A 278 -3.77 -6.76 29.25
N LYS A 279 -3.55 -8.07 29.01
CA LYS A 279 -2.74 -8.54 27.88
C LYS A 279 -3.27 -8.01 26.55
N ILE A 280 -4.59 -8.01 26.36
CA ILE A 280 -5.21 -7.44 25.16
C ILE A 280 -5.01 -5.93 25.10
N LEU A 281 -5.25 -5.21 26.20
CA LEU A 281 -5.07 -3.76 26.26
C LEU A 281 -3.62 -3.36 25.96
N GLN A 282 -2.63 -4.10 26.45
CA GLN A 282 -1.22 -3.88 26.11
C GLN A 282 -0.94 -4.11 24.63
N GLN A 283 -1.51 -5.15 24.02
CA GLN A 283 -1.37 -5.35 22.57
C GLN A 283 -1.96 -4.19 21.76
N LEU A 284 -3.12 -3.67 22.19
CA LEU A 284 -3.79 -2.53 21.57
C LEU A 284 -3.05 -1.21 21.81
N GLU A 285 -2.39 -1.06 22.95
CA GLU A 285 -1.55 0.11 23.26
C GLU A 285 -0.26 0.11 22.42
N GLY A 286 0.38 -1.05 22.25
CA GLY A 286 1.59 -1.18 21.43
C GLY A 286 1.41 -0.80 19.95
N ILE A 287 0.17 -0.81 19.45
CA ILE A 287 -0.19 -0.35 18.10
C ILE A 287 -0.92 1.01 18.09
N GLY A 288 -0.99 1.68 19.24
CA GLY A 288 -1.56 3.03 19.40
C GLY A 288 -3.09 3.12 19.31
N LEU A 289 -3.82 2.02 19.49
CA LEU A 289 -5.29 2.04 19.57
C LEU A 289 -5.80 2.39 20.96
N VAL A 290 -5.07 1.99 22.01
CA VAL A 290 -5.34 2.34 23.41
C VAL A 290 -4.18 3.20 23.92
N ARG A 291 -4.44 4.04 24.92
CA ARG A 291 -3.40 4.76 25.66
C ARG A 291 -3.76 4.87 27.15
N PRO A 292 -2.77 4.92 28.06
CA PRO A 292 -3.02 5.22 29.46
C PRO A 292 -3.46 6.68 29.65
N VAL A 293 -4.20 6.94 30.73
CA VAL A 293 -4.64 8.26 31.17
C VAL A 293 -4.16 8.48 32.60
N GLY A 294 -3.45 9.57 32.85
CA GLY A 294 -2.91 9.87 34.17
C GLY A 294 -1.69 9.03 34.57
N ALA A 295 -1.07 8.35 33.60
CA ALA A 295 0.17 7.57 33.73
C ALA A 295 0.90 7.53 32.37
N GLU A 296 2.21 7.28 32.39
CA GLU A 296 3.05 7.22 31.17
C GLU A 296 2.92 5.89 30.42
N HIS A 297 2.79 4.78 31.16
CA HIS A 297 2.69 3.42 30.61
C HIS A 297 1.51 2.66 31.22
N MET A 298 1.02 1.64 30.50
CA MET A 298 -0.09 0.80 30.96
C MET A 298 0.18 0.14 32.31
N TYR A 299 1.43 -0.28 32.57
CA TYR A 299 1.85 -0.81 33.87
C TYR A 299 1.53 0.15 35.03
N PHE A 300 1.96 1.41 34.93
CA PHE A 300 1.70 2.42 35.95
C PHE A 300 0.22 2.77 36.03
N ALA A 301 -0.49 2.75 34.89
CA ALA A 301 -1.92 2.97 34.87
C ALA A 301 -2.67 1.90 35.69
N ALA A 302 -2.22 0.63 35.64
CA ALA A 302 -2.76 -0.43 36.49
C ALA A 302 -2.31 -0.27 37.94
N MET A 303 -1.01 -0.21 38.21
CA MET A 303 -0.45 -0.20 39.57
C MET A 303 -0.84 1.02 40.41
N GLU A 304 -1.11 2.17 39.77
CA GLU A 304 -1.56 3.39 40.45
C GLU A 304 -3.08 3.63 40.39
N SER A 305 -3.84 2.60 39.99
CA SER A 305 -5.30 2.64 39.87
C SER A 305 -5.83 3.80 39.03
N LYS A 306 -5.23 4.01 37.86
CA LYS A 306 -5.62 5.02 36.87
C LYS A 306 -6.60 4.42 35.85
N SER A 307 -6.58 4.93 34.63
CA SER A 307 -7.43 4.45 33.55
C SER A 307 -6.69 4.38 32.23
N CYS A 308 -7.30 3.72 31.24
CA CYS A 308 -6.91 3.79 29.84
C CYS A 308 -8.10 4.17 28.95
N GLU A 309 -7.83 4.70 27.77
CA GLU A 309 -8.86 5.10 26.82
C GLU A 309 -8.47 4.77 25.38
N LEU A 310 -9.47 4.76 24.49
CA LEU A 310 -9.24 4.63 23.06
C LEU A 310 -8.68 5.93 22.47
N THR A 311 -7.65 5.81 21.64
CA THR A 311 -7.15 6.91 20.82
C THR A 311 -8.14 7.24 19.71
N ALA A 312 -7.90 8.31 18.94
CA ALA A 312 -8.74 8.64 17.79
C ALA A 312 -8.84 7.47 16.78
N LEU A 313 -7.73 6.76 16.56
CA LEU A 313 -7.68 5.55 15.72
C LEU A 313 -8.38 4.37 16.41
N GLY A 314 -8.17 4.18 17.71
CA GLY A 314 -8.88 3.16 18.50
C GLY A 314 -10.40 3.28 18.40
N LYS A 315 -10.94 4.50 18.44
CA LYS A 315 -12.38 4.76 18.29
C LYS A 315 -12.91 4.37 16.90
N GLN A 316 -12.09 4.49 15.86
CA GLN A 316 -12.46 4.02 14.52
C GLN A 316 -12.51 2.49 14.46
N TYR A 317 -11.48 1.81 14.96
CA TYR A 317 -11.45 0.34 14.98
C TYR A 317 -12.53 -0.25 15.90
N TRP A 318 -12.87 0.42 16.99
CA TRP A 318 -14.01 0.05 17.84
C TRP A 318 -15.30 0.01 17.02
N ARG A 319 -15.57 1.02 16.18
CA ARG A 319 -16.78 1.05 15.32
C ARG A 319 -16.77 -0.04 14.26
N LEU A 320 -15.59 -0.36 13.71
CA LEU A 320 -15.45 -1.46 12.77
C LEU A 320 -15.76 -2.80 13.44
N ALA A 321 -15.26 -3.01 14.66
CA ALA A 321 -15.54 -4.21 15.45
C ALA A 321 -17.04 -4.33 15.80
N ASP A 322 -17.64 -3.25 16.30
CA ASP A 322 -19.06 -3.18 16.69
C ASP A 322 -20.01 -3.44 15.50
N THR A 323 -19.64 -2.96 14.31
CA THR A 323 -20.44 -3.17 13.09
C THR A 323 -20.10 -4.46 12.33
N GLY A 324 -19.24 -5.34 12.88
CA GLY A 324 -18.89 -6.63 12.28
C GLY A 324 -18.05 -6.52 10.99
N LYS A 325 -17.24 -5.46 10.86
CA LYS A 325 -16.40 -5.17 9.68
C LYS A 325 -14.91 -5.55 9.86
N ILE A 326 -14.60 -6.30 10.91
CA ILE A 326 -13.27 -6.86 11.21
C ILE A 326 -13.33 -8.37 11.04
#